data_AF-A0A7S3L912-F1
#
_entry.id   AF-A0A7S3L912-F1
#
_cell.length_a   1.000
_cell.length_b   1.000
_cell.length_c   1.000
_cell.angle_alpha   90.00
_cell.angle_beta   90.00
_cell.angle_gamma   90.00
#
_symmetry.space_group_name_H-M   'P 1'
#
loop_
_entity.id
_entity.type
_entity.pdbx_description
1 polymer ?
#
loop_
_entity_poly.entity_id
_entity_poly.type
_entity_poly.pdbx_seq_one_letter_code
_entity_poly.pdbx_strand_id
1 'polypeptide(L)'
;RPIQVGSHYAFLETNKALQFDRQAAIGYRLNVPSGASVRFEPGESKRVTLCSLGGTQNIVSGNLLTNGSADKSRHGEIMQRVTEQGFLHQPEDKPTKGKAYTLDRSTYADMYGPTVGDKIRLGDTQLEICVEKDYTIYGDELKFGGGKTIREGMGQNTSATSDQALDVVITNALIVDACLGIVKADVGIKGTSIVGIGKAGNPDLMDGVTMIVGNTTEVIAGEKLILTAGGIDTHIHWICPQQIEEAIASGVTTMFGGGTGPSAGTSATTCTPAPLQFQMMLKATDGY
;
A
#
# COMPACT_ATOMS: atom_id res chain seq x y z
N ARG A 1 31.17 6.06 -6.17
CA ARG A 1 29.92 6.64 -5.62
C ARG A 1 29.20 5.55 -4.84
N PRO A 2 28.50 5.89 -3.74
CA PRO A 2 27.71 4.92 -2.99
C PRO A 2 26.56 4.36 -3.85
N ILE A 3 26.18 3.12 -3.57
CA ILE A 3 25.05 2.41 -4.21
C ILE A 3 24.11 1.95 -3.11
N GLN A 4 22.81 2.17 -3.26
CA GLN A 4 21.81 1.75 -2.29
C GLN A 4 20.71 0.95 -3.00
N VAL A 5 20.43 -0.24 -2.49
CA VAL A 5 19.50 -1.20 -3.10
C VAL A 5 18.32 -1.42 -2.16
N GLY A 6 17.11 -1.15 -2.64
CA GLY A 6 15.86 -1.32 -1.88
C GLY A 6 15.42 -2.78 -1.79
N SER A 7 14.63 -3.09 -0.77
CA SER A 7 14.11 -4.43 -0.44
C SER A 7 13.50 -5.19 -1.63
N HIS A 8 12.70 -4.51 -2.45
CA HIS A 8 11.92 -5.12 -3.53
C HIS A 8 12.53 -4.97 -4.92
N TYR A 9 13.73 -4.41 -5.01
CA TYR A 9 14.43 -4.32 -6.28
C TYR A 9 14.94 -5.70 -6.69
N ALA A 10 14.61 -6.16 -7.90
CA ALA A 10 15.15 -7.41 -8.45
C ALA A 10 16.68 -7.35 -8.44
N PHE A 11 17.33 -8.24 -7.68
CA PHE A 11 18.73 -8.05 -7.29
C PHE A 11 19.68 -8.15 -8.49
N LEU A 12 19.33 -9.00 -9.48
CA LEU A 12 20.01 -9.07 -10.77
C LEU A 12 20.11 -7.70 -11.45
N GLU A 13 19.06 -6.87 -11.38
CA GLU A 13 18.98 -5.60 -12.10
C GLU A 13 19.85 -4.51 -11.47
N THR A 14 20.52 -4.78 -10.34
CA THR A 14 21.26 -3.75 -9.59
C THR A 14 22.45 -3.23 -10.37
N ASN A 15 22.91 -2.02 -10.00
CA ASN A 15 23.96 -1.26 -10.67
C ASN A 15 25.13 -2.14 -11.15
N LYS A 16 25.56 -1.94 -12.40
CA LYS A 16 26.64 -2.70 -13.05
C LYS A 16 27.98 -2.72 -12.30
N ALA A 17 28.23 -1.74 -11.44
CA ALA A 17 29.44 -1.66 -10.61
C ALA A 17 29.43 -2.59 -9.39
N LEU A 18 28.30 -3.21 -9.03
CA LEU A 18 28.26 -4.27 -8.03
C LEU A 18 28.67 -5.59 -8.67
N GLN A 19 29.70 -6.23 -8.11
CA GLN A 19 30.17 -7.55 -8.52
C GLN A 19 29.67 -8.61 -7.54
N PHE A 20 28.92 -9.58 -8.05
CA PHE A 20 28.39 -10.72 -7.31
C PHE A 20 27.94 -11.82 -8.28
N ASP A 21 27.47 -12.94 -7.76
CA ASP A 21 26.89 -14.01 -8.58
C ASP A 21 25.49 -13.59 -9.10
N ARG A 22 25.50 -12.89 -10.24
CA ARG A 22 24.29 -12.49 -10.95
C ARG A 22 23.40 -13.65 -11.36
N GLN A 23 23.96 -14.80 -11.72
CA GLN A 23 23.16 -15.96 -12.12
C GLN A 23 22.38 -16.51 -10.91
N ALA A 24 23.00 -16.55 -9.73
CA ALA A 24 22.33 -16.94 -8.49
C ALA A 24 21.28 -15.92 -8.00
N ALA A 25 21.34 -14.67 -8.48
CA ALA A 25 20.42 -13.60 -8.10
C ALA A 25 19.18 -13.46 -9.02
N ILE A 26 19.08 -14.24 -10.10
CA ILE A 26 17.92 -14.23 -11.01
C ILE A 26 16.67 -14.69 -10.25
N GLY A 27 15.63 -13.86 -10.23
CA GLY A 27 14.39 -14.16 -9.50
C GLY A 27 14.45 -13.87 -8.00
N TYR A 28 15.47 -13.17 -7.52
CA TYR A 28 15.65 -12.85 -6.10
C TYR A 28 15.66 -11.35 -5.81
N ARG A 29 15.33 -11.00 -4.56
CA ARG A 29 15.40 -9.65 -3.98
C ARG A 29 16.06 -9.70 -2.60
N LEU A 30 16.36 -8.54 -2.01
CA LEU A 30 16.95 -8.49 -0.67
C LEU A 30 15.96 -9.02 0.39
N ASN A 31 16.45 -9.90 1.26
CA ASN A 31 15.72 -10.37 2.45
C ASN A 31 15.95 -9.39 3.62
N VAL A 32 15.35 -8.21 3.50
CA VAL A 32 15.33 -7.15 4.51
C VAL A 32 13.88 -6.65 4.63
N PRO A 33 13.51 -5.92 5.72
CA PRO A 33 12.15 -5.42 5.89
C PRO A 33 11.65 -4.64 4.66
N SER A 34 10.37 -4.81 4.32
CA SER A 34 9.76 -4.08 3.20
C SER A 34 9.95 -2.56 3.34
N GLY A 35 10.37 -1.91 2.25
CA GLY A 35 10.74 -0.48 2.26
C GLY A 35 12.12 -0.14 2.84
N ALA A 36 12.86 -1.10 3.40
CA ALA A 36 14.26 -0.90 3.80
C ALA A 36 15.23 -1.05 2.62
N SER A 37 16.51 -0.80 2.85
CA SER A 37 17.55 -0.87 1.82
C SER A 37 18.92 -1.24 2.40
N VAL A 38 19.79 -1.79 1.57
CA VAL A 38 21.21 -2.01 1.89
C VAL A 38 22.05 -1.01 1.11
N ARG A 39 22.96 -0.33 1.81
CA ARG A 39 23.89 0.64 1.24
C ARG A 39 25.28 0.04 1.12
N PHE A 40 25.94 0.30 0.00
CA PHE A 40 27.30 -0.09 -0.35
C PHE A 40 28.12 1.17 -0.60
N GLU A 41 29.11 1.43 0.24
CA GLU A 41 30.10 2.48 0.00
C GLU A 41 31.11 2.05 -1.07
N PRO A 42 31.82 2.98 -1.74
CA PRO A 42 32.81 2.63 -2.75
C PRO A 42 33.89 1.68 -2.21
N GLY A 43 34.07 0.53 -2.87
CA GLY A 43 35.04 -0.50 -2.47
C GLY A 43 34.58 -1.41 -1.33
N GLU A 44 33.39 -1.19 -0.77
CA GLU A 44 32.84 -2.00 0.30
C GLU A 44 32.34 -3.36 -0.22
N SER A 45 32.57 -4.42 0.56
CA SER A 45 31.99 -5.75 0.33
C SER A 45 31.07 -6.11 1.49
N LYS A 46 29.84 -6.52 1.18
CA LYS A 46 28.85 -6.99 2.18
C LYS A 46 28.27 -8.32 1.76
N ARG A 47 28.12 -9.23 2.73
CA ARG A 47 27.26 -10.40 2.58
C ARG A 47 25.81 -9.96 2.77
N VAL A 48 24.97 -10.22 1.78
CA VAL A 48 23.52 -10.00 1.85
C VAL A 48 22.79 -11.34 1.78
N THR A 49 21.61 -11.40 2.39
CA THR A 49 20.69 -12.52 2.19
C THR A 49 19.64 -12.12 1.17
N LEU A 50 19.38 -13.00 0.22
CA LEU A 50 18.31 -12.80 -0.76
C LEU A 50 17.15 -13.77 -0.47
N CYS A 51 15.95 -13.36 -0.85
CA CYS A 51 14.75 -14.19 -0.88
C CYS A 51 14.16 -14.19 -2.28
N SER A 52 13.44 -15.25 -2.63
CA SER A 52 12.76 -15.34 -3.92
C SER A 52 11.77 -14.18 -4.05
N LEU A 53 11.62 -13.66 -5.27
CA LEU A 53 10.44 -12.88 -5.64
C LEU A 53 9.21 -13.80 -5.57
N GLY A 54 8.05 -13.26 -5.22
CA GLY A 54 6.77 -13.96 -5.29
C GLY A 54 6.16 -13.87 -6.69
N GLY A 55 4.89 -14.26 -6.79
CA GLY A 55 4.08 -14.07 -7.99
C GLY A 55 4.57 -14.89 -9.19
N THR A 56 4.36 -14.35 -10.39
CA THR A 56 4.76 -14.99 -11.66
C THR A 56 6.27 -14.86 -11.97
N GLN A 57 6.99 -14.05 -11.19
CA GLN A 57 8.37 -13.63 -11.43
C GLN A 57 8.61 -13.05 -12.83
N ASN A 58 7.63 -12.28 -13.32
CA ASN A 58 7.74 -11.54 -14.57
C ASN A 58 8.36 -10.15 -14.32
N ILE A 59 9.64 -10.00 -14.63
CA ILE A 59 10.42 -8.79 -14.31
C ILE A 59 10.63 -7.98 -15.59
N VAL A 60 9.90 -6.86 -15.70
CA VAL A 60 9.94 -5.95 -16.85
C VAL A 60 10.24 -4.53 -16.38
N SER A 61 11.39 -4.35 -15.73
CA SER A 61 11.85 -3.06 -15.18
C SER A 61 13.37 -3.06 -14.96
N GLY A 62 13.91 -1.98 -14.39
CA GLY A 62 15.32 -1.89 -14.02
C GLY A 62 16.22 -1.67 -15.22
N ASN A 63 17.20 -2.55 -15.43
CA ASN A 63 18.11 -2.49 -16.58
C ASN A 63 17.70 -3.44 -17.71
N LEU A 64 16.52 -4.07 -17.59
CA LEU A 64 15.97 -5.02 -18.56
C LEU A 64 16.91 -6.22 -18.80
N LEU A 65 17.64 -6.65 -17.77
CA LEU A 65 18.47 -7.85 -17.83
C LEU A 65 17.62 -9.12 -17.82
N THR A 66 16.53 -9.14 -17.05
CA THR A 66 15.57 -10.23 -17.05
C THR A 66 14.59 -10.08 -18.22
N ASN A 67 13.94 -8.92 -18.34
CA ASN A 67 12.92 -8.61 -19.37
C ASN A 67 11.98 -9.79 -19.65
N GLY A 68 11.08 -10.06 -18.71
CA GLY A 68 10.12 -11.16 -18.74
C GLY A 68 10.29 -12.12 -17.57
N SER A 69 9.92 -13.39 -17.76
CA SER A 69 10.04 -14.42 -16.72
C SER A 69 11.49 -14.68 -16.29
N ALA A 70 11.70 -14.86 -14.99
CA ALA A 70 12.94 -15.30 -14.35
C ALA A 70 13.15 -16.83 -14.36
N ASP A 71 12.42 -17.57 -15.21
CA ASP A 71 12.52 -19.03 -15.30
C ASP A 71 13.95 -19.52 -15.63
N LYS A 72 14.33 -20.66 -15.05
CA LYS A 72 15.66 -21.27 -15.22
C LYS A 72 16.02 -21.53 -16.69
N SER A 73 15.05 -21.84 -17.54
CA SER A 73 15.25 -22.04 -18.97
C SER A 73 15.79 -20.80 -19.69
N ARG A 74 15.55 -19.60 -19.14
CA ARG A 74 16.01 -18.32 -19.68
C ARG A 74 17.34 -17.82 -19.10
N HIS A 75 17.92 -18.50 -18.11
CA HIS A 75 19.15 -18.03 -17.46
C HIS A 75 20.31 -17.81 -18.44
N GLY A 76 20.44 -18.64 -19.49
CA GLY A 76 21.46 -18.44 -20.52
C GLY A 76 21.30 -17.11 -21.28
N GLU A 77 20.09 -16.82 -21.73
CA GLU A 77 19.73 -15.57 -22.42
C GLU A 77 19.92 -14.34 -21.51
N ILE A 78 19.54 -14.46 -20.23
CA ILE A 78 19.68 -13.39 -19.23
C ILE A 78 21.17 -13.11 -18.96
N MET A 79 21.98 -14.15 -18.77
CA MET A 79 23.42 -14.00 -18.51
C MET A 79 24.20 -13.51 -19.73
N GLN A 80 23.72 -13.79 -20.94
CA GLN A 80 24.23 -13.16 -22.16
C GLN A 80 24.04 -11.65 -22.09
N ARG A 81 22.84 -11.14 -21.75
CA ARG A 81 22.58 -9.70 -21.57
C ARG A 81 23.44 -9.07 -20.47
N VAL A 82 23.64 -9.76 -19.34
CA VAL A 82 24.57 -9.33 -18.27
C VAL A 82 25.97 -9.06 -18.82
N THR A 83 26.48 -9.98 -19.64
CA THR A 83 27.82 -9.89 -20.22
C THR A 83 27.90 -8.77 -21.27
N GLU A 84 26.97 -8.75 -22.22
CA GLU A 84 26.90 -7.78 -23.31
C GLU A 84 26.77 -6.33 -22.81
N GLN A 85 26.00 -6.12 -21.75
CA GLN A 85 25.79 -4.79 -21.16
C GLN A 85 26.88 -4.41 -20.13
N GLY A 86 27.88 -5.28 -19.89
CA GLY A 86 29.03 -5.00 -19.04
C GLY A 86 28.70 -4.92 -17.55
N PHE A 87 27.77 -5.75 -17.07
CA PHE A 87 27.47 -5.88 -15.64
C PHE A 87 28.48 -6.81 -14.97
N LEU A 88 29.10 -6.35 -13.88
CA LEU A 88 30.09 -7.17 -13.17
C LEU A 88 29.43 -8.41 -12.58
N HIS A 89 30.03 -9.57 -12.86
CA HIS A 89 29.59 -10.88 -12.41
C HIS A 89 30.79 -11.66 -11.85
N GLN A 90 30.55 -12.41 -10.78
CA GLN A 90 31.52 -13.35 -10.21
C GLN A 90 30.76 -14.57 -9.66
N PRO A 91 30.93 -15.77 -10.23
CA PRO A 91 30.31 -16.99 -9.72
C PRO A 91 30.71 -17.27 -8.27
N GLU A 92 29.77 -17.77 -7.46
CA GLU A 92 30.05 -18.30 -6.11
C GLU A 92 29.83 -19.83 -6.11
N ASP A 93 30.87 -20.62 -5.81
CA ASP A 93 30.82 -22.09 -5.94
C ASP A 93 29.70 -22.75 -5.11
N LYS A 94 29.40 -22.20 -3.93
CA LYS A 94 28.39 -22.71 -3.00
C LYS A 94 27.74 -21.56 -2.20
N PRO A 95 26.69 -20.92 -2.74
CA PRO A 95 25.96 -19.93 -1.97
C PRO A 95 25.39 -20.56 -0.70
N THR A 96 25.67 -19.94 0.44
CA THR A 96 25.17 -20.44 1.74
C THR A 96 23.68 -20.19 1.84
N LYS A 97 22.90 -21.18 2.30
CA LYS A 97 21.47 -21.02 2.52
C LYS A 97 21.22 -19.94 3.58
N GLY A 98 20.51 -18.88 3.19
CA GLY A 98 20.09 -17.81 4.08
C GLY A 98 19.08 -18.29 5.13
N LYS A 99 18.88 -17.47 6.17
CA LYS A 99 17.79 -17.61 7.14
C LYS A 99 16.71 -16.59 6.85
N ALA A 100 15.46 -16.90 7.22
CA ALA A 100 14.38 -15.91 7.19
C ALA A 100 14.77 -14.69 8.04
N TYR A 101 14.45 -13.49 7.55
CA TYR A 101 14.65 -12.28 8.34
C TYR A 101 13.58 -12.25 9.44
N THR A 102 13.99 -12.00 10.69
CA THR A 102 13.06 -11.87 11.81
C THR A 102 13.05 -10.41 12.25
N LEU A 103 11.85 -9.82 12.31
CA LEU A 103 11.63 -8.47 12.79
C LEU A 103 10.89 -8.54 14.13
N ASP A 104 11.30 -7.72 15.09
CA ASP A 104 10.56 -7.60 16.34
C ASP A 104 9.22 -6.87 16.11
N ARG A 105 8.22 -7.19 16.93
CA ARG A 105 6.86 -6.65 16.76
C ARG A 105 6.79 -5.13 16.89
N SER A 106 7.58 -4.53 17.77
CA SER A 106 7.64 -3.07 17.94
C SER A 106 8.13 -2.37 16.67
N THR A 107 9.24 -2.82 16.10
CA THR A 107 9.78 -2.29 14.84
C THR A 107 8.83 -2.57 13.69
N TYR A 108 8.16 -3.73 13.66
CA TYR A 108 7.12 -4.00 12.70
C TYR A 108 5.98 -2.98 12.79
N ALA A 109 5.47 -2.69 13.99
CA ALA A 109 4.42 -1.71 14.21
C ALA A 109 4.85 -0.28 13.85
N ASP A 110 6.09 0.11 14.19
CA ASP A 110 6.65 1.42 13.82
C ASP A 110 6.79 1.60 12.30
N MET A 111 7.03 0.50 11.60
CA MET A 111 7.13 0.49 10.15
C MET A 111 5.74 0.45 9.50
N TYR A 112 4.91 -0.54 9.81
CA TYR A 112 3.74 -0.89 9.01
C TYR A 112 2.41 -0.75 9.77
N GLY A 113 2.43 -0.25 11.00
CA GLY A 113 1.30 -0.36 11.91
C GLY A 113 1.15 -1.75 12.54
N PRO A 114 0.28 -1.88 13.55
CA PRO A 114 0.08 -3.11 14.31
C PRO A 114 -0.37 -4.28 13.42
N THR A 115 -0.19 -5.51 13.87
CA THR A 115 -0.68 -6.73 13.19
C THR A 115 -1.40 -7.64 14.19
N VAL A 116 -1.87 -8.81 13.75
CA VAL A 116 -2.71 -9.74 14.51
C VAL A 116 -2.22 -9.93 15.94
N GLY A 117 -3.11 -9.71 16.90
CA GLY A 117 -2.86 -9.83 18.33
C GLY A 117 -2.29 -8.57 19.01
N ASP A 118 -1.82 -7.59 18.24
CA ASP A 118 -1.43 -6.30 18.81
C ASP A 118 -2.67 -5.54 19.30
N LYS A 119 -2.50 -4.79 20.38
CA LYS A 119 -3.57 -3.95 20.97
C LYS A 119 -3.24 -2.48 20.82
N ILE A 120 -4.28 -1.69 20.54
CA ILE A 120 -4.19 -0.26 20.32
C ILE A 120 -5.19 0.43 21.23
N ARG A 121 -4.72 1.42 21.98
CA ARG A 121 -5.60 2.31 22.76
C ARG A 121 -6.21 3.36 21.84
N LEU A 122 -7.51 3.59 21.98
CA LEU A 122 -8.22 4.61 21.21
C LEU A 122 -8.09 5.97 21.88
N GLY A 123 -7.24 6.84 21.33
CA GLY A 123 -6.98 8.18 21.88
C GLY A 123 -6.46 8.12 23.32
N ASP A 124 -6.99 8.99 24.16
CA ASP A 124 -6.74 9.06 25.60
C ASP A 124 -7.77 8.27 26.44
N THR A 125 -8.61 7.46 25.79
CA THR A 125 -9.63 6.64 26.46
C THR A 125 -9.01 5.41 27.14
N GLN A 126 -9.83 4.66 27.88
CA GLN A 126 -9.46 3.34 28.42
C GLN A 126 -9.78 2.18 27.45
N LEU A 127 -10.29 2.48 26.26
CA LEU A 127 -10.65 1.45 25.28
C LEU A 127 -9.42 0.94 24.55
N GLU A 128 -9.29 -0.38 24.48
CA GLU A 128 -8.27 -1.07 23.69
C GLU A 128 -8.94 -1.97 22.65
N ILE A 129 -8.52 -1.84 21.40
CA ILE A 129 -8.90 -2.72 20.29
C ILE A 129 -7.76 -3.68 19.99
N CYS A 130 -8.08 -4.91 19.56
CA CYS A 130 -7.09 -5.92 19.19
C CYS A 130 -7.22 -6.21 17.70
N VAL A 131 -6.10 -6.28 16.97
CA VAL A 131 -6.13 -6.67 15.55
C VAL A 131 -6.51 -8.15 15.44
N GLU A 132 -7.62 -8.41 14.77
CA GLU A 132 -8.23 -9.74 14.65
C GLU A 132 -7.70 -10.51 13.44
N LYS A 133 -7.39 -9.77 12.35
CA LYS A 133 -6.89 -10.34 11.10
C LYS A 133 -5.99 -9.34 10.38
N ASP A 134 -4.96 -9.86 9.73
CA ASP A 134 -4.08 -9.10 8.83
C ASP A 134 -4.12 -9.77 7.46
N TYR A 135 -4.51 -9.00 6.44
CA TYR A 135 -4.56 -9.43 5.05
C TYR A 135 -3.25 -9.15 4.30
N THR A 136 -2.31 -8.43 4.92
CA THR A 136 -0.97 -8.23 4.37
C THR A 136 -0.14 -9.52 4.48
N ILE A 137 1.00 -9.54 3.80
CA ILE A 137 1.92 -10.67 3.81
C ILE A 137 3.27 -10.16 4.30
N TYR A 138 3.79 -10.78 5.36
CA TYR A 138 5.01 -10.32 6.01
C TYR A 138 6.21 -10.31 5.06
N GLY A 139 6.81 -9.13 4.89
CA GLY A 139 7.93 -8.90 4.00
C GLY A 139 7.54 -8.38 2.62
N ASP A 140 6.25 -8.35 2.28
CA ASP A 140 5.67 -7.79 1.04
C ASP A 140 4.68 -6.63 1.33
N GLU A 141 4.77 -5.99 2.50
CA GLU A 141 3.99 -4.80 2.83
C GLU A 141 4.21 -3.69 1.80
N LEU A 142 3.15 -2.99 1.41
CA LEU A 142 3.28 -1.88 0.47
C LEU A 142 3.76 -0.63 1.19
N LYS A 143 4.92 -0.11 0.79
CA LYS A 143 5.43 1.18 1.26
C LYS A 143 5.81 2.07 0.11
N PHE A 144 5.27 3.28 0.11
CA PHE A 144 5.59 4.31 -0.87
C PHE A 144 6.69 5.26 -0.38
N GLY A 145 7.59 5.65 -1.29
CA GLY A 145 8.67 6.59 -1.04
C GLY A 145 9.99 6.21 -1.71
N GLY A 146 10.98 7.11 -1.63
CA GLY A 146 12.30 6.91 -2.24
C GLY A 146 12.97 5.62 -1.78
N GLY A 147 13.27 4.73 -2.72
CA GLY A 147 13.94 3.46 -2.44
C GLY A 147 13.07 2.37 -1.78
N LYS A 148 11.75 2.60 -1.67
CA LYS A 148 10.82 1.65 -1.03
C LYS A 148 10.18 0.69 -2.04
N THR A 149 9.05 0.10 -1.63
CA THR A 149 8.40 -1.05 -2.26
C THR A 149 7.56 -0.68 -3.47
N ILE A 150 6.72 0.35 -3.37
CA ILE A 150 5.87 0.81 -4.49
C ILE A 150 6.72 1.66 -5.43
N ARG A 151 7.33 0.97 -6.40
CA ARG A 151 8.09 1.53 -7.52
C ARG A 151 7.90 0.61 -8.73
N GLU A 152 8.12 1.16 -9.92
CA GLU A 152 8.00 0.47 -11.20
C GLU A 152 8.65 -0.92 -11.17
N GLY A 153 7.87 -1.94 -11.58
CA GLY A 153 8.27 -3.34 -11.63
C GLY A 153 8.82 -3.87 -10.30
N MET A 154 8.28 -3.37 -9.19
CA MET A 154 8.49 -3.88 -7.83
C MET A 154 7.10 -4.13 -7.22
N GLY A 155 6.67 -3.35 -6.22
CA GLY A 155 5.29 -3.35 -5.75
C GLY A 155 4.29 -2.65 -6.67
N GLN A 156 4.76 -1.91 -7.68
CA GLN A 156 3.93 -1.31 -8.74
C GLN A 156 4.11 -2.12 -10.02
N ASN A 157 3.02 -2.67 -10.56
CA ASN A 157 3.02 -3.44 -11.79
C ASN A 157 3.28 -2.53 -13.01
N THR A 158 4.21 -2.92 -13.88
CA THR A 158 4.62 -2.11 -15.04
C THR A 158 3.64 -2.17 -16.21
N SER A 159 2.90 -3.28 -16.35
CA SER A 159 2.13 -3.59 -17.56
C SER A 159 0.61 -3.45 -17.39
N ALA A 160 0.14 -3.29 -16.15
CA ALA A 160 -1.26 -3.12 -15.84
C ALA A 160 -1.81 -1.86 -16.51
N THR A 161 -2.94 -2.01 -17.22
CA THR A 161 -3.64 -0.88 -17.80
C THR A 161 -4.43 -0.13 -16.73
N SER A 162 -4.88 1.08 -17.08
CA SER A 162 -5.74 1.87 -16.20
C SER A 162 -6.97 1.09 -15.77
N ASP A 163 -7.58 0.26 -16.61
CA ASP A 163 -8.80 -0.50 -16.22
C ASP A 163 -8.52 -1.63 -15.23
N GLN A 164 -7.28 -2.12 -15.18
CA GLN A 164 -6.85 -3.21 -14.30
C GLN A 164 -6.32 -2.71 -12.95
N ALA A 165 -5.59 -1.59 -12.98
CA ALA A 165 -4.99 -1.01 -11.79
C ALA A 165 -6.02 -0.27 -10.93
N LEU A 166 -5.76 -0.18 -9.62
CA LEU A 166 -6.50 0.72 -8.74
C LEU A 166 -6.28 2.18 -9.14
N ASP A 167 -7.24 3.05 -8.84
CA ASP A 167 -7.05 4.50 -8.98
C ASP A 167 -6.34 5.04 -7.73
N VAL A 168 -6.72 4.56 -6.54
CA VAL A 168 -6.04 4.87 -5.27
C VAL A 168 -5.89 3.59 -4.45
N VAL A 169 -4.76 3.46 -3.75
CA VAL A 169 -4.57 2.45 -2.71
C VAL A 169 -4.27 3.12 -1.37
N ILE A 170 -4.97 2.71 -0.32
CA ILE A 170 -4.63 3.03 1.08
C ILE A 170 -3.82 1.86 1.63
N THR A 171 -2.54 2.06 1.92
CA THR A 171 -1.63 0.96 2.30
C THR A 171 -1.61 0.69 3.79
N ASN A 172 -1.56 -0.58 4.20
CA ASN A 172 -1.37 -1.01 5.60
C ASN A 172 -2.33 -0.36 6.64
N ALA A 173 -3.58 -0.10 6.25
CA ALA A 173 -4.55 0.55 7.12
C ALA A 173 -4.99 -0.39 8.26
N LEU A 174 -5.07 0.12 9.49
CA LEU A 174 -5.83 -0.52 10.55
C LEU A 174 -7.30 -0.10 10.43
N ILE A 175 -8.15 -1.00 9.95
CA ILE A 175 -9.57 -0.76 9.71
C ILE A 175 -10.34 -1.11 10.98
N VAL A 176 -11.17 -0.18 11.44
CA VAL A 176 -12.12 -0.40 12.55
C VAL A 176 -13.51 -0.22 11.99
N ASP A 177 -14.23 -1.33 11.82
CA ASP A 177 -15.55 -1.34 11.19
C ASP A 177 -16.47 -2.36 11.88
N ALA A 178 -17.76 -2.04 11.94
CA ALA A 178 -18.75 -2.85 12.65
C ALA A 178 -19.04 -4.20 11.96
N CYS A 179 -18.91 -4.27 10.62
CA CYS A 179 -19.19 -5.46 9.84
C CYS A 179 -17.92 -6.29 9.60
N LEU A 180 -16.79 -5.64 9.35
CA LEU A 180 -15.51 -6.30 9.05
C LEU A 180 -14.73 -6.69 10.32
N GLY A 181 -14.99 -6.02 11.44
CA GLY A 181 -14.21 -6.15 12.66
C GLY A 181 -12.99 -5.22 12.68
N ILE A 182 -11.96 -5.60 13.44
CA ILE A 182 -10.71 -4.84 13.56
C ILE A 182 -9.62 -5.55 12.76
N VAL A 183 -9.38 -5.10 11.53
CA VAL A 183 -8.50 -5.78 10.58
C VAL A 183 -7.42 -4.88 10.03
N LYS A 184 -6.29 -5.46 9.63
CA LYS A 184 -5.25 -4.76 8.87
C LYS A 184 -5.27 -5.21 7.42
N ALA A 185 -5.28 -4.24 6.50
CA ALA A 185 -5.31 -4.52 5.07
C ALA A 185 -4.84 -3.32 4.24
N ASP A 186 -4.61 -3.55 2.95
CA ASP A 186 -4.66 -2.50 1.95
C ASP A 186 -6.12 -2.31 1.50
N VAL A 187 -6.52 -1.08 1.18
CA VAL A 187 -7.86 -0.74 0.65
C VAL A 187 -7.71 -0.18 -0.75
N GLY A 188 -8.37 -0.82 -1.72
CA GLY A 188 -8.34 -0.40 -3.11
C GLY A 188 -9.59 0.40 -3.51
N ILE A 189 -9.37 1.53 -4.18
CA ILE A 189 -10.41 2.42 -4.69
C ILE A 189 -10.32 2.48 -6.22
N LYS A 190 -11.49 2.39 -6.86
CA LYS A 190 -11.67 2.56 -8.32
C LYS A 190 -12.89 3.45 -8.55
N GLY A 191 -12.72 4.54 -9.28
CA GLY A 191 -13.73 5.59 -9.40
C GLY A 191 -14.15 6.10 -8.03
N THR A 192 -15.43 5.97 -7.72
CA THR A 192 -16.04 6.43 -6.46
C THR A 192 -16.29 5.32 -5.45
N SER A 193 -15.74 4.12 -5.67
CA SER A 193 -16.07 2.93 -4.89
C SER A 193 -14.85 2.23 -4.33
N ILE A 194 -15.01 1.65 -3.13
CA ILE A 194 -14.08 0.67 -2.58
C ILE A 194 -14.30 -0.64 -3.35
N VAL A 195 -13.26 -1.12 -4.03
CA VAL A 195 -13.32 -2.34 -4.86
C VAL A 195 -12.67 -3.55 -4.20
N GLY A 196 -11.93 -3.34 -3.12
CA GLY A 196 -11.41 -4.45 -2.34
C GLY A 196 -10.71 -4.02 -1.06
N ILE A 197 -10.63 -4.98 -0.15
CA ILE A 197 -9.92 -4.91 1.13
C ILE A 197 -9.13 -6.20 1.22
N GLY A 198 -7.79 -6.12 1.23
CA GLY A 198 -6.94 -7.31 1.10
C GLY A 198 -5.47 -6.97 0.93
N LYS A 199 -4.77 -7.78 0.13
CA LYS A 199 -3.38 -7.54 -0.26
C LYS A 199 -3.34 -6.85 -1.62
N ALA A 200 -2.88 -5.60 -1.64
CA ALA A 200 -2.58 -4.91 -2.89
C ALA A 200 -1.12 -5.13 -3.30
N GLY A 201 -0.79 -4.85 -4.57
CA GLY A 201 0.58 -4.78 -5.05
C GLY A 201 0.75 -5.23 -6.48
N ASN A 202 1.86 -5.91 -6.75
CA ASN A 202 2.20 -6.39 -8.08
C ASN A 202 2.16 -7.93 -8.12
N PRO A 203 1.19 -8.55 -8.82
CA PRO A 203 1.08 -10.01 -8.91
C PRO A 203 2.25 -10.66 -9.65
N ASP A 204 3.08 -9.88 -10.36
CA ASP A 204 4.28 -10.41 -11.00
C ASP A 204 5.40 -10.71 -10.01
N LEU A 205 5.43 -10.06 -8.84
CA LEU A 205 6.56 -10.11 -7.91
C LEU A 205 6.20 -10.37 -6.44
N MET A 206 4.90 -10.41 -6.14
CA MET A 206 4.36 -10.63 -4.80
C MET A 206 3.28 -11.70 -4.84
N ASP A 207 3.27 -12.57 -3.83
CA ASP A 207 2.24 -13.59 -3.69
C ASP A 207 0.94 -12.99 -3.15
N GLY A 208 -0.18 -13.66 -3.42
CA GLY A 208 -1.48 -13.36 -2.79
C GLY A 208 -2.09 -11.99 -3.12
N VAL A 209 -1.57 -11.28 -4.13
CA VAL A 209 -2.12 -9.98 -4.56
C VAL A 209 -3.53 -10.17 -5.12
N THR A 210 -4.50 -9.47 -4.52
CA THR A 210 -5.90 -9.45 -4.96
C THR A 210 -6.28 -8.14 -5.66
N MET A 211 -5.46 -7.10 -5.53
CA MET A 211 -5.70 -5.77 -6.11
C MET A 211 -4.40 -5.19 -6.68
N ILE A 212 -4.43 -4.77 -7.94
CA ILE A 212 -3.22 -4.36 -8.65
C ILE A 212 -2.91 -2.88 -8.40
N VAL A 213 -1.69 -2.59 -7.94
CA VAL A 213 -1.12 -1.24 -7.96
C VAL A 213 -0.34 -1.09 -9.26
N GLY A 214 -0.74 -0.13 -10.09
CA GLY A 214 -0.13 0.12 -11.39
C GLY A 214 0.38 1.56 -11.55
N ASN A 215 0.78 1.93 -12.76
CA ASN A 215 1.33 3.25 -13.05
C ASN A 215 0.31 4.40 -12.91
N THR A 216 -0.98 4.08 -12.87
CA THR A 216 -2.08 5.04 -12.72
C THR A 216 -2.67 5.05 -11.30
N THR A 217 -2.03 4.39 -10.33
CA THR A 217 -2.50 4.29 -8.95
C THR A 217 -1.84 5.34 -8.06
N GLU A 218 -2.63 6.18 -7.41
CA GLU A 218 -2.18 7.05 -6.33
C GLU A 218 -2.10 6.30 -4.99
N VAL A 219 -1.26 6.76 -4.06
CA VAL A 219 -1.01 6.11 -2.78
C VAL A 219 -1.35 7.03 -1.60
N ILE A 220 -2.19 6.53 -0.70
CA ILE A 220 -2.40 7.09 0.63
C ILE A 220 -1.73 6.16 1.64
N ALA A 221 -0.77 6.68 2.41
CA ALA A 221 -0.09 5.89 3.43
C ALA A 221 -0.97 5.71 4.67
N GLY A 222 -1.54 4.52 4.86
CA GLY A 222 -2.38 4.17 6.01
C GLY A 222 -1.60 3.53 7.17
N GLU A 223 -0.31 3.19 6.99
CA GLU A 223 0.49 2.64 8.08
C GLU A 223 0.48 3.57 9.31
N LYS A 224 0.20 2.98 10.48
CA LYS A 224 0.08 3.66 11.78
C LYS A 224 -1.14 4.57 11.95
N LEU A 225 -2.07 4.56 10.99
CA LEU A 225 -3.35 5.25 11.10
C LEU A 225 -4.49 4.25 11.27
N ILE A 226 -5.60 4.74 11.81
CA ILE A 226 -6.87 4.01 11.85
C ILE A 226 -7.75 4.54 10.71
N LEU A 227 -8.35 3.63 9.96
CA LEU A 227 -9.33 3.91 8.92
C LEU A 227 -10.71 3.46 9.40
N THR A 228 -11.69 4.36 9.29
CA THR A 228 -13.10 4.08 9.58
C THR A 228 -13.96 4.47 8.39
N ALA A 229 -15.19 3.98 8.36
CA ALA A 229 -16.22 4.62 7.54
C ALA A 229 -16.43 6.08 7.99
N GLY A 230 -16.89 6.93 7.07
CA GLY A 230 -17.34 8.27 7.42
C GLY A 230 -18.60 8.22 8.29
N GLY A 231 -18.71 9.14 9.24
CA GLY A 231 -19.86 9.24 10.13
C GLY A 231 -21.16 9.52 9.36
N ILE A 232 -22.25 8.93 9.83
CA ILE A 232 -23.60 9.18 9.33
C ILE A 232 -24.42 9.77 10.47
N ASP A 233 -24.72 11.07 10.40
CA ASP A 233 -25.63 11.71 11.35
C ASP A 233 -27.06 11.64 10.79
N THR A 234 -27.98 11.09 11.57
CA THR A 234 -29.37 10.88 11.15
C THR A 234 -30.38 11.85 11.76
N HIS A 235 -29.90 12.80 12.58
CA HIS A 235 -30.74 13.75 13.29
C HIS A 235 -30.24 15.18 13.13
N ILE A 236 -30.13 15.64 11.88
CA ILE A 236 -29.68 16.99 11.57
C ILE A 236 -30.84 17.97 11.48
N HIS A 237 -30.70 19.11 12.16
CA HIS A 237 -31.54 20.28 11.93
C HIS A 237 -30.82 21.21 10.95
N TRP A 238 -31.38 21.49 9.78
CA TRP A 238 -30.75 22.37 8.77
C TRP A 238 -30.90 23.86 9.12
N ILE A 239 -30.34 24.27 10.27
CA ILE A 239 -30.45 25.62 10.82
C ILE A 239 -29.57 26.60 10.04
N CYS A 240 -28.33 26.20 9.73
CA CYS A 240 -27.36 27.04 9.03
C CYS A 240 -26.32 26.18 8.29
N PRO A 241 -25.71 26.66 7.20
CA PRO A 241 -24.75 25.88 6.40
C PRO A 241 -23.42 25.62 7.13
N GLN A 242 -23.05 26.43 8.12
CA GLN A 242 -21.77 26.29 8.85
C GLN A 242 -21.62 24.92 9.51
N GLN A 243 -22.72 24.28 9.90
CA GLN A 243 -22.68 22.94 10.49
C GLN A 243 -22.15 21.87 9.52
N ILE A 244 -22.20 22.11 8.20
CA ILE A 244 -21.65 21.18 7.20
C ILE A 244 -20.13 21.12 7.33
N GLU A 245 -19.47 22.28 7.51
CA GLU A 245 -18.02 22.36 7.70
C GLU A 245 -17.60 21.66 9.00
N GLU A 246 -18.34 21.87 10.09
CA GLU A 246 -18.09 21.18 11.37
C GLU A 246 -18.34 19.67 11.29
N ALA A 247 -19.37 19.25 10.55
CA ALA A 247 -19.67 17.84 10.33
C ALA A 247 -18.52 17.14 9.61
N ILE A 248 -18.08 17.67 8.46
CA ILE A 248 -16.98 17.04 7.70
C ILE A 248 -15.65 17.10 8.46
N ALA A 249 -15.37 18.20 9.18
CA ALA A 249 -14.16 18.34 9.99
C ALA A 249 -14.09 17.33 11.16
N SER A 250 -15.25 16.89 11.67
CA SER A 250 -15.35 15.84 12.70
C SER A 250 -15.45 14.42 12.12
N GLY A 251 -15.43 14.27 10.79
CA GLY A 251 -15.45 12.98 10.11
C GLY A 251 -16.85 12.49 9.71
N VAL A 252 -17.90 13.31 9.83
CA VAL A 252 -19.25 13.00 9.32
C VAL A 252 -19.31 13.32 7.83
N THR A 253 -19.57 12.31 7.02
CA THR A 253 -19.64 12.43 5.54
C THR A 253 -21.06 12.33 5.02
N THR A 254 -22.05 12.05 5.87
CA THR A 254 -23.45 11.93 5.47
C THR A 254 -24.36 12.44 6.57
N MET A 255 -25.35 13.25 6.17
CA MET A 255 -26.25 13.96 7.07
C MET A 255 -27.70 13.77 6.62
N PHE A 256 -28.54 13.19 7.46
CA PHE A 256 -29.99 13.10 7.27
C PHE A 256 -30.71 13.97 8.28
N GLY A 257 -31.76 14.65 7.82
CA GLY A 257 -32.44 15.63 8.66
C GLY A 257 -33.47 16.46 7.90
N GLY A 258 -33.86 17.58 8.50
CA GLY A 258 -34.80 18.53 7.90
C GLY A 258 -34.62 19.95 8.43
N GLY A 259 -35.09 20.91 7.65
CA GLY A 259 -34.99 22.32 7.99
C GLY A 259 -34.96 23.23 6.76
N THR A 260 -35.17 24.52 7.00
CA THR A 260 -35.24 25.57 5.98
C THR A 260 -34.42 26.81 6.35
N GLY A 261 -33.37 26.63 7.17
CA GLY A 261 -32.63 27.72 7.80
C GLY A 261 -33.14 28.03 9.21
N PRO A 262 -32.82 29.21 9.78
CA PRO A 262 -32.98 29.52 11.21
C PRO A 262 -34.41 29.90 11.60
N SER A 263 -35.40 29.15 11.12
CA SER A 263 -36.80 29.29 11.52
C SER A 263 -37.07 28.60 12.86
N ALA A 264 -38.11 29.03 13.57
CA ALA A 264 -38.55 28.36 14.79
C ALA A 264 -38.90 26.87 14.55
N GLY A 265 -39.45 26.54 13.38
CA GLY A 265 -39.77 25.17 12.99
C GLY A 265 -38.52 24.31 12.85
N THR A 266 -37.52 24.77 12.09
CA THR A 266 -36.24 24.06 11.94
C THR A 266 -35.51 23.91 13.27
N SER A 267 -35.54 24.95 14.10
CA SER A 267 -34.84 24.97 15.39
C SER A 267 -35.40 23.94 16.37
N ALA A 268 -36.64 23.49 16.16
CA ALA A 268 -37.32 22.52 17.02
C ALA A 268 -37.51 21.14 16.38
N THR A 269 -37.60 21.06 15.04
CA THR A 269 -37.98 19.83 14.33
C THR A 269 -37.16 19.64 13.06
N THR A 270 -36.76 18.39 12.78
CA THR A 270 -36.04 17.99 11.56
C THR A 270 -36.98 17.86 10.36
N CYS A 271 -37.69 18.95 10.03
CA CYS A 271 -38.71 18.97 8.98
C CYS A 271 -38.39 20.01 7.91
N THR A 272 -38.56 19.61 6.64
CA THR A 272 -38.56 20.51 5.48
C THR A 272 -39.97 20.50 4.85
N PRO A 273 -40.91 21.31 5.39
CA PRO A 273 -42.34 20.98 5.29
C PRO A 273 -42.99 21.12 3.91
N ALA A 274 -42.55 22.06 3.08
CA ALA A 274 -43.19 22.35 1.80
C ALA A 274 -42.38 21.83 0.59
N PRO A 275 -43.03 21.39 -0.50
CA PRO A 275 -42.33 20.93 -1.71
C PRO A 275 -41.32 21.95 -2.27
N LEU A 276 -41.65 23.24 -2.26
CA LEU A 276 -40.74 24.30 -2.70
C LEU A 276 -39.53 24.42 -1.76
N GLN A 277 -39.71 24.30 -0.46
CA GLN A 277 -38.62 24.34 0.52
C GLN A 277 -37.69 23.15 0.34
N PHE A 278 -38.24 21.95 0.11
CA PHE A 278 -37.47 20.75 -0.19
C PHE A 278 -36.63 20.93 -1.46
N GLN A 279 -37.25 21.43 -2.55
CA GLN A 279 -36.52 21.72 -3.79
C GLN A 279 -35.39 22.74 -3.58
N MET A 280 -35.62 23.78 -2.77
CA MET A 280 -34.60 24.79 -2.49
C MET A 280 -33.47 24.24 -1.63
N MET A 281 -33.75 23.39 -0.65
CA MET A 281 -32.71 22.74 0.15
C MET A 281 -31.84 21.83 -0.70
N LEU A 282 -32.42 21.01 -1.59
CA LEU A 282 -31.64 20.20 -2.53
C LEU A 282 -30.70 21.04 -3.40
N LYS A 283 -31.20 22.16 -3.94
CA LYS A 283 -30.37 23.09 -4.73
C LYS A 283 -29.28 23.77 -3.89
N ALA A 284 -29.59 24.11 -2.64
CA ALA A 284 -28.65 24.76 -1.74
C ALA A 284 -27.50 23.82 -1.35
N THR A 285 -27.77 22.52 -1.22
CA THR A 285 -26.76 21.51 -0.85
C THR A 285 -26.02 20.89 -2.02
N ASP A 286 -26.44 21.11 -3.27
CA ASP A 286 -25.80 20.53 -4.47
C ASP A 286 -24.35 21.01 -4.69
N GLY A 287 -23.99 22.15 -4.09
CA GLY A 287 -22.63 22.70 -4.12
C GLY A 287 -21.72 22.25 -2.97
N TYR A 288 -22.19 21.35 -2.10
CA TYR A 288 -21.47 20.84 -0.92
C TYR A 288 -21.12 19.35 -1.07
#